data_AF-A0A090G460-F1
#
_entry.id   AF-A0A090G460-F1
#
_cell.length_a   1.000
_cell.length_b   1.000
_cell.length_c   1.000
_cell.angle_alpha   90.00
_cell.angle_beta   90.00
_cell.angle_gamma   90.00
#
_symmetry.space_group_name_H-M   'P 1'
#
loop_
_entity.id
_entity.type
_entity.pdbx_description
1 polymer ?
#
loop_
_entity_poly.entity_id
_entity_poly.type
_entity_poly.pdbx_seq_one_letter_code
_entity_poly.pdbx_strand_id
1 'polypeptide(L)'
;MRKVVWAAATFWCAVAGQAFAYSDKQMAVMSHLGQAIAGTKICSKLEISEGEVAVMITAYKVDLGDPTVAVVIRSKIDETVSAWAGKGEDLACAGALILYGPSGSNVPGLLRIKD
;
A
#
# COMPACT_ATOMS: atom_id res chain seq x y z
N MET A 1 -42.18 6.97 46.76
CA MET A 1 -41.00 7.81 47.06
C MET A 1 -40.09 7.82 45.85
N ARG A 2 -39.48 8.98 45.62
CA ARG A 2 -39.04 9.52 44.33
C ARG A 2 -37.62 9.05 43.97
N LYS A 3 -37.45 8.79 42.68
CA LYS A 3 -36.24 8.44 41.92
C LYS A 3 -34.93 9.03 42.47
N VAL A 4 -33.90 8.18 42.57
CA VAL A 4 -32.50 8.57 42.30
C VAL A 4 -31.82 7.38 41.62
N VAL A 5 -31.77 7.43 40.28
CA VAL A 5 -30.93 6.58 39.43
C VAL A 5 -29.68 7.40 39.14
N TRP A 6 -28.55 7.10 39.76
CA TRP A 6 -27.25 7.69 39.40
C TRP A 6 -26.11 6.78 39.88
N ALA A 7 -25.51 6.05 38.95
CA ALA A 7 -24.13 5.55 39.00
C ALA A 7 -23.83 5.00 37.59
N ALA A 8 -23.50 5.90 36.66
CA ALA A 8 -22.12 6.06 36.20
C ALA A 8 -21.59 4.78 35.52
N ALA A 9 -22.11 4.57 34.31
CA ALA A 9 -21.52 3.67 33.32
C ALA A 9 -20.20 4.27 32.84
N THR A 10 -19.11 4.03 33.58
CA THR A 10 -17.77 4.46 33.18
C THR A 10 -16.75 3.41 33.62
N PHE A 11 -16.61 2.32 32.86
CA PHE A 11 -15.33 1.60 32.74
C PHE A 11 -15.35 0.58 31.58
N TRP A 12 -15.55 1.05 30.34
CA TRP A 12 -15.36 0.18 29.16
C TRP A 12 -14.64 0.88 28.00
N CYS A 13 -13.62 1.70 28.31
CA CYS A 13 -12.76 2.32 27.31
C CYS A 13 -11.28 2.01 27.58
N ALA A 14 -10.91 0.73 27.55
CA ALA A 14 -9.51 0.32 27.64
C ALA A 14 -9.13 -0.78 26.64
N VAL A 15 -9.81 -0.84 25.49
CA VAL A 15 -9.30 -1.55 24.31
C VAL A 15 -9.41 -0.63 23.09
N ALA A 16 -8.99 0.62 23.25
CA ALA A 16 -8.53 1.37 22.09
C ALA A 16 -7.19 0.75 21.71
N GLY A 17 -7.24 -0.24 20.79
CA GLY A 17 -6.05 -0.75 20.15
C GLY A 17 -5.22 0.44 19.68
N GLN A 18 -3.96 0.46 20.09
CA GLN A 18 -2.99 1.41 19.58
C GLN A 18 -2.85 1.14 18.09
N ALA A 19 -3.70 1.75 17.27
CA ALA A 19 -3.47 1.85 15.85
C ALA A 19 -2.22 2.71 15.72
N PHE A 20 -1.07 2.08 15.51
CA PHE A 20 0.14 2.76 15.09
C PHE A 20 -0.20 3.45 13.77
N ALA A 21 -0.48 4.74 13.83
CA ALA A 21 -0.80 5.53 12.65
C ALA A 21 0.51 5.77 11.89
N TYR A 22 0.65 5.12 10.74
CA TYR A 22 1.72 5.44 9.81
C TYR A 22 1.59 6.89 9.34
N SER A 23 2.73 7.53 9.10
CA SER A 23 2.74 8.84 8.44
C SER A 23 2.21 8.75 7.01
N ASP A 24 1.71 9.87 6.48
CA ASP A 24 1.26 9.96 5.08
C ASP A 24 2.34 9.49 4.09
N LYS A 25 3.61 9.75 4.41
CA LYS A 25 4.77 9.33 3.62
C LYS A 25 4.95 7.81 3.63
N GLN A 26 4.83 7.18 4.80
CA GLN A 26 4.88 5.72 4.91
C GLN A 26 3.68 5.07 4.20
N MET A 27 2.49 5.66 4.34
CA MET A 27 1.30 5.22 3.61
C MET A 27 1.47 5.34 2.09
N ALA A 28 2.06 6.43 1.61
CA ALA A 28 2.37 6.62 0.20
C ALA A 28 3.34 5.55 -0.32
N VAL A 29 4.42 5.26 0.41
CA VAL A 29 5.35 4.17 0.06
C VAL A 29 4.63 2.83 -0.04
N MET A 30 3.85 2.45 0.97
CA MET A 30 3.10 1.19 0.94
C MET A 30 2.10 1.14 -0.22
N SER A 31 1.45 2.26 -0.53
CA SER A 31 0.54 2.38 -1.67
C SER A 31 1.26 2.21 -3.00
N HIS A 32 2.40 2.88 -3.20
CA HIS A 32 3.19 2.77 -4.42
C HIS A 32 3.76 1.37 -4.60
N LEU A 33 4.25 0.74 -3.52
CA LEU A 33 4.70 -0.65 -3.56
C LEU A 33 3.56 -1.59 -3.95
N GLY A 34 2.39 -1.46 -3.32
CA GLY A 34 1.23 -2.30 -3.67
C GLY A 34 0.78 -2.12 -5.11
N GLN A 35 0.75 -0.89 -5.61
CA GLN A 35 0.39 -0.59 -7.00
C GLN A 35 1.43 -1.09 -8.00
N ALA A 36 2.73 -0.97 -7.70
CA ALA A 36 3.80 -1.50 -8.54
C ALA A 36 3.78 -3.03 -8.57
N ILE A 37 3.58 -3.70 -7.43
CA ILE A 37 3.42 -5.16 -7.36
C ILE A 37 2.18 -5.61 -8.14
N ALA A 38 1.07 -4.87 -8.03
CA ALA A 38 -0.09 -5.13 -8.88
C ALA A 38 0.25 -4.98 -10.37
N GLY A 39 1.06 -3.98 -10.73
CA GLY A 39 1.60 -3.78 -12.07
C GLY A 39 2.29 -5.02 -12.64
N THR A 40 3.11 -5.73 -11.85
CA THR A 40 3.78 -6.96 -12.29
C THR A 40 2.84 -8.18 -12.35
N LYS A 41 1.71 -8.15 -11.63
CA LYS A 41 0.66 -9.19 -11.71
C LYS A 41 -0.23 -9.02 -12.94
N ILE A 42 -0.55 -7.78 -13.31
CA ILE A 42 -1.43 -7.48 -14.45
C ILE A 42 -0.67 -7.36 -15.77
N CYS A 43 0.65 -7.18 -15.73
CA CYS A 43 1.52 -7.14 -16.90
C CYS A 43 2.70 -8.09 -16.71
N SER A 44 2.72 -9.17 -17.49
CA SER A 44 3.74 -10.24 -17.40
C SER A 44 5.15 -9.79 -17.77
N LYS A 45 5.28 -8.71 -18.54
CA LYS A 45 6.54 -8.14 -19.04
C LYS A 45 7.25 -7.27 -18.00
N LEU A 46 6.60 -6.94 -16.88
CA LEU A 46 7.15 -6.03 -15.89
C LEU A 46 7.69 -6.76 -14.67
N GLU A 47 8.74 -6.20 -14.11
CA GLU A 47 9.31 -6.60 -12.83
C GLU A 47 9.56 -5.38 -11.93
N ILE A 48 9.70 -5.65 -10.63
CA ILE A 48 10.04 -4.64 -9.65
C ILE A 48 11.54 -4.47 -9.56
N SER A 49 11.99 -3.22 -9.50
CA SER A 49 13.36 -2.89 -9.13
C SER A 49 13.54 -3.02 -7.61
N GLU A 50 14.15 -4.11 -7.16
CA GLU A 50 14.45 -4.33 -5.75
C GLU A 50 15.32 -3.21 -5.15
N GLY A 51 16.22 -2.62 -5.97
CA GLY A 51 17.03 -1.48 -5.56
C GLY A 51 16.19 -0.24 -5.21
N GLU A 52 15.21 0.09 -6.04
CA GLU A 52 14.32 1.24 -5.76
C GLU A 52 13.41 0.96 -4.58
N VAL A 53 12.92 -0.28 -4.44
CA VAL A 53 12.16 -0.71 -3.26
C VAL A 53 12.99 -0.50 -1.99
N ALA A 54 14.25 -0.95 -1.97
CA ALA A 54 15.13 -0.81 -0.82
C ALA A 54 15.37 0.67 -0.46
N VAL A 55 15.58 1.53 -1.46
CA VAL A 55 15.76 2.98 -1.27
C VAL A 55 14.52 3.60 -0.63
N MET A 56 13.33 3.34 -1.18
CA MET A 56 12.08 3.91 -0.65
C MET A 56 11.80 3.48 0.78
N ILE A 57 11.89 2.18 1.06
CA ILE A 57 11.57 1.62 2.37
C ILE A 57 12.53 2.16 3.43
N THR A 58 13.82 2.25 3.09
CA THR A 58 14.86 2.81 3.99
C THR A 58 14.65 4.31 4.22
N ALA A 59 14.41 5.08 3.16
CA ALA A 59 14.25 6.53 3.26
C ALA A 59 13.07 6.95 4.13
N TYR A 60 11.98 6.18 4.08
CA TYR A 60 10.75 6.47 4.83
C TYR A 60 10.54 5.61 6.07
N LYS A 61 11.53 4.78 6.43
CA LYS A 61 11.51 3.90 7.61
C LYS A 61 10.24 3.05 7.66
N VAL A 62 9.92 2.41 6.54
CA VAL A 62 8.85 1.41 6.48
C VAL A 62 9.43 0.09 6.97
N ASP A 63 8.83 -0.51 7.98
CA ASP A 63 9.29 -1.81 8.51
C ASP A 63 8.56 -2.95 7.81
N LEU A 64 9.26 -3.69 6.95
CA LEU A 64 8.68 -4.87 6.29
C LEU A 64 8.44 -6.05 7.24
N GLY A 65 9.03 -6.03 8.44
CA GLY A 65 8.76 -7.01 9.50
C GLY A 65 7.43 -6.77 10.22
N ASP A 66 6.84 -5.59 10.08
CA ASP A 66 5.54 -5.27 10.67
C ASP A 66 4.42 -5.95 9.85
N PRO A 67 3.61 -6.85 10.45
CA PRO A 67 2.53 -7.51 9.74
C PRO A 67 1.48 -6.54 9.18
N THR A 68 1.33 -5.36 9.78
CA THR A 68 0.38 -4.34 9.32
C THR A 68 0.83 -3.73 7.99
N VAL A 69 2.14 -3.49 7.80
CA VAL A 69 2.70 -3.05 6.52
C VAL A 69 2.35 -4.04 5.42
N ALA A 70 2.52 -5.34 5.69
CA ALA A 70 2.18 -6.39 4.74
C ALA A 70 0.67 -6.43 4.41
N VAL A 71 -0.21 -6.17 5.39
CA VAL A 71 -1.66 -6.06 5.16
C VAL A 71 -2.00 -4.86 4.29
N VAL A 72 -1.42 -3.69 4.56
CA VAL A 72 -1.67 -2.47 3.77
C VAL A 72 -1.21 -2.66 2.32
N ILE A 73 -0.01 -3.19 2.12
CA ILE A 73 0.52 -3.47 0.77
C ILE A 73 -0.41 -4.46 0.04
N ARG A 74 -0.83 -5.55 0.68
CA ARG A 74 -1.77 -6.51 0.09
C ARG A 74 -3.10 -5.88 -0.29
N SER A 75 -3.69 -5.07 0.59
CA SER A 75 -4.93 -4.33 0.28
C SER A 75 -4.75 -3.48 -0.99
N LYS A 76 -3.61 -2.80 -1.12
CA LYS A 76 -3.33 -1.95 -2.29
C LYS A 76 -3.07 -2.75 -3.56
N ILE A 77 -2.48 -3.94 -3.44
CA ILE A 77 -2.39 -4.90 -4.55
C ILE A 77 -3.79 -5.27 -5.02
N ASP A 78 -4.65 -5.73 -4.11
CA ASP A 78 -5.97 -6.25 -4.44
C ASP A 78 -6.88 -5.15 -5.02
N GLU A 79 -6.87 -3.95 -4.42
CA GLU A 79 -7.56 -2.77 -4.95
C GLU A 79 -7.13 -2.46 -6.39
N THR A 80 -5.82 -2.49 -6.67
CA THR A 80 -5.28 -2.15 -7.99
C THR A 80 -5.58 -3.24 -9.01
N VAL A 81 -5.36 -4.51 -8.67
CA VAL A 81 -5.68 -5.64 -9.56
C VAL A 81 -7.18 -5.64 -9.91
N SER A 82 -8.05 -5.42 -8.92
CA SER A 82 -9.49 -5.32 -9.13
C SER A 82 -9.88 -4.17 -10.05
N ALA A 83 -9.28 -2.99 -9.87
CA ALA A 83 -9.52 -1.82 -10.72
C ALA A 83 -9.11 -2.05 -12.19
N TRP A 84 -8.20 -2.99 -12.44
CA TRP A 84 -7.72 -3.36 -13.77
C TRP A 84 -8.34 -4.66 -14.32
N ALA A 85 -9.26 -5.29 -13.58
CA ALA A 85 -9.94 -6.48 -14.04
C ALA A 85 -10.69 -6.23 -15.36
N GLY A 86 -10.52 -7.14 -16.33
CA GLY A 86 -11.13 -7.03 -17.66
C GLY A 86 -10.51 -5.96 -18.57
N LYS A 87 -9.48 -5.23 -18.13
CA LYS A 87 -8.69 -4.35 -19.00
C LYS A 87 -7.62 -5.16 -19.73
N GLY A 88 -7.26 -4.73 -20.94
CA GLY A 88 -6.22 -5.39 -21.73
C GLY A 88 -4.83 -5.22 -21.09
N GLU A 89 -4.02 -6.28 -21.16
CA GLU A 89 -2.66 -6.32 -20.59
C GLU A 89 -1.79 -5.17 -21.14
N ASP A 90 -1.81 -4.89 -22.44
CA ASP A 90 -0.98 -3.83 -23.02
C ASP A 90 -1.30 -2.44 -22.44
N LEU A 91 -2.58 -2.15 -22.17
CA LEU A 91 -2.99 -0.91 -21.50
C LEU A 91 -2.50 -0.89 -20.04
N ALA A 92 -2.53 -2.03 -19.37
CA ALA A 92 -2.05 -2.17 -18.00
C ALA A 92 -0.52 -1.98 -17.93
N CYS A 93 0.22 -2.58 -18.86
CA CYS A 93 1.66 -2.40 -19.00
C CYS A 93 2.03 -0.93 -19.24
N ALA A 94 1.34 -0.27 -20.19
CA ALA A 94 1.58 1.14 -20.48
C ALA A 94 1.26 2.03 -19.28
N GLY A 95 0.12 1.81 -18.61
CA GLY A 95 -0.27 2.54 -17.41
C GLY A 95 0.74 2.36 -16.27
N ALA A 96 1.17 1.12 -16.02
CA ALA A 96 2.17 0.81 -15.01
C ALA A 96 3.53 1.47 -15.33
N LEU A 97 3.97 1.47 -16.58
CA LEU A 97 5.20 2.13 -17.01
C LEU A 97 5.13 3.67 -16.95
N ILE A 98 3.97 4.27 -17.25
CA ILE A 98 3.78 5.71 -17.11
C ILE A 98 3.90 6.14 -15.63
N LEU A 99 3.43 5.31 -14.70
CA LEU A 99 3.47 5.64 -13.28
C LEU A 99 4.80 5.27 -12.63
N TYR A 100 5.40 4.14 -13.03
CA TYR A 100 6.49 3.51 -12.29
C TYR A 100 7.67 3.06 -13.15
N GLY A 101 7.61 3.21 -14.47
CA GLY A 101 8.71 2.90 -15.37
C GLY A 101 9.93 3.80 -15.15
N PRO A 102 10.99 3.68 -15.97
CA PRO A 102 12.22 4.47 -15.83
C PRO A 102 12.01 5.98 -15.75
N SER A 103 10.95 6.50 -16.40
CA SER A 103 10.54 7.90 -16.36
C SER A 103 9.15 8.08 -15.72
N GLY A 104 8.78 7.18 -14.82
CA GLY A 104 7.45 7.14 -14.20
C GLY A 104 7.12 8.38 -13.38
N SER A 105 5.85 8.79 -13.37
CA SER A 105 5.40 10.02 -12.67
C SER A 105 5.30 9.90 -11.15
N ASN A 106 5.16 8.67 -10.61
CA ASN A 106 5.01 8.43 -9.18
C ASN A 106 6.35 8.10 -8.53
N VAL A 107 6.93 6.97 -8.95
CA VAL A 107 8.25 6.53 -8.48
C VAL A 107 9.05 6.08 -9.71
N PRO A 108 9.94 6.95 -10.23
CA PRO A 108 10.78 6.62 -11.37
C PRO A 108 11.62 5.35 -11.11
N GLY A 109 11.63 4.44 -12.07
CA GLY A 109 12.49 3.25 -12.06
C GLY A 109 12.02 2.10 -11.16
N LEU A 110 10.88 2.24 -10.48
CA LEU A 110 10.34 1.21 -9.59
C LEU A 110 9.89 -0.04 -10.34
N LEU A 111 9.40 0.12 -11.57
CA LEU A 111 9.12 -0.95 -12.52
C LEU A 111 10.06 -0.88 -13.72
N ARG A 112 10.42 -2.06 -14.21
CA ARG A 112 11.26 -2.24 -15.40
C ARG A 112 10.66 -3.32 -16.28
N ILE A 113 10.99 -3.26 -17.57
CA ILE A 113 10.71 -4.35 -18.49
C ILE A 113 11.73 -5.44 -18.19
N LYS A 114 11.27 -6.68 -18.05
CA LYS A 114 12.15 -7.83 -17.89
C LYS A 114 13.10 -7.95 -19.07
N ASP A 115 14.35 -8.28 -18.79
CA ASP A 115 15.35 -8.61 -19.81
C ASP A 115 15.00 -9.91 -20.57
#